data_AF-A0AAU6A991-F1
#
_entry.id   AF-A0AAU6A991-F1
#
_cell.length_a   1.000
_cell.length_b   1.000
_cell.length_c   1.000
_cell.angle_alpha   90.00
_cell.angle_beta   90.00
_cell.angle_gamma   90.00
#
_symmetry.space_group_name_H-M   'P 1'
#
loop_
_entity.id
_entity.type
_entity.pdbx_description
1 polymer ?
#
loop_
_entity_poly.entity_id
_entity_poly.type
_entity_poly.pdbx_seq_one_letter_code
_entity_poly.pdbx_strand_id
1 'polypeptide(L)'
;MLERLKEAGLVKAGGRQRTDSTHVIVCVRRLNRIESLGEGLRAALEEIARTSPGFIVPLLRPGWDERYGRKVGISRLLRRKNASADKLVEQIGVDGLSLLDTIDADPTAAWMSQLPQVTFVRMLWDQHFQRTAAGRLRYKDVKELSPASERLHSPDDPDARYSTKSDTEGWAARLI
;
A
#
# COMPACT_ATOMS: atom_id res chain seq x y z
N MET A 1 -7.23 15.65 -7.86
CA MET A 1 -6.72 14.31 -8.25
C MET A 1 -5.58 14.37 -9.26
N LEU A 2 -5.76 15.02 -10.42
CA LEU A 2 -4.74 15.11 -11.46
C LEU A 2 -3.39 15.68 -10.98
N GLU A 3 -3.39 16.71 -10.12
CA GLU A 3 -2.15 17.23 -9.53
C GLU A 3 -1.41 16.19 -8.69
N ARG A 4 -2.12 15.32 -7.96
CA ARG A 4 -1.50 14.20 -7.22
C ARG A 4 -0.82 13.21 -8.17
N LEU A 5 -1.41 12.97 -9.36
CA LEU A 5 -0.84 12.08 -10.37
C LEU A 5 0.40 12.68 -11.03
N LYS A 6 0.42 14.00 -11.24
CA LYS A 6 1.60 14.73 -11.75
C LYS A 6 2.74 14.72 -10.74
N GLU A 7 2.45 15.05 -9.48
CA GLU A 7 3.40 14.97 -8.37
C GLU A 7 4.00 13.55 -8.23
N ALA A 8 3.22 12.53 -8.56
CA ALA A 8 3.66 11.13 -8.55
C ALA A 8 4.55 10.71 -9.74
N GLY A 9 4.70 11.57 -10.75
CA GLY A 9 5.34 11.24 -12.02
C GLY A 9 4.52 10.29 -12.90
N LEU A 10 3.22 10.11 -12.61
CA LEU A 10 2.36 9.17 -13.33
C LEU A 10 1.72 9.79 -14.59
N VAL A 11 1.64 11.12 -14.67
CA VAL A 11 1.08 11.85 -15.82
C VAL A 11 1.98 13.06 -16.13
N LYS A 12 2.24 13.35 -17.42
CA LYS A 12 3.06 14.50 -17.85
C LYS A 12 2.35 15.84 -17.63
N ALA A 13 3.13 16.88 -17.35
CA ALA A 13 2.64 18.26 -17.30
C ALA A 13 2.66 18.88 -18.71
N GLY A 14 1.48 19.29 -19.20
CA GLY A 14 1.34 20.08 -20.43
C GLY A 14 1.25 19.26 -21.72
N GLY A 15 0.11 19.38 -22.41
CA GLY A 15 -0.17 18.79 -23.71
C GLY A 15 -1.64 18.43 -23.84
N ARG A 16 -2.23 18.58 -25.03
CA ARG A 16 -3.59 18.12 -25.36
C ARG A 16 -3.62 16.60 -25.42
N GLN A 17 -3.37 15.96 -24.28
CA GLN A 17 -3.34 14.52 -24.14
C GLN A 17 -4.73 14.08 -23.69
N ARG A 18 -5.35 13.19 -24.46
CA ARG A 18 -6.55 12.46 -24.00
C ARG A 18 -6.12 11.63 -22.80
N THR A 19 -6.27 12.19 -21.60
CA THR A 19 -6.25 11.39 -20.38
C THR A 19 -7.60 10.68 -20.37
N ASP A 20 -7.67 9.53 -21.04
CA ASP A 20 -8.89 8.74 -20.98
C ASP A 20 -9.14 8.33 -19.52
N SER A 21 -10.42 8.21 -19.16
CA SER A 21 -10.83 7.91 -17.78
C SER A 21 -10.18 6.61 -17.28
N THR A 22 -9.90 5.67 -18.18
CA THR A 22 -9.24 4.39 -17.89
C THR A 22 -7.82 4.59 -17.37
N HIS A 23 -6.98 5.37 -18.06
CA HIS A 23 -5.60 5.64 -17.64
C HIS A 23 -5.56 6.37 -16.30
N VAL A 24 -6.45 7.34 -16.08
CA VAL A 24 -6.59 8.03 -14.78
C VAL A 24 -6.92 7.03 -13.68
N ILE A 25 -7.90 6.15 -13.89
CA ILE A 25 -8.32 5.14 -12.91
C ILE A 25 -7.17 4.19 -12.55
N VAL A 26 -6.37 3.75 -13.54
CA VAL A 26 -5.19 2.90 -13.27
C VAL A 26 -4.18 3.62 -12.38
N CYS A 27 -3.91 4.90 -12.66
CA CYS A 27 -3.00 5.71 -11.84
C CYS A 27 -3.54 5.93 -10.41
N VAL A 28 -4.85 6.17 -10.26
CA VAL A 28 -5.52 6.29 -8.96
C VAL A 28 -5.35 5.00 -8.15
N ARG A 29 -5.65 3.85 -8.76
CA ARG A 29 -5.53 2.53 -8.11
C ARG A 29 -4.09 2.26 -7.67
N ARG A 30 -3.12 2.64 -8.50
CA ARG A 30 -1.70 2.53 -8.16
C ARG A 30 -1.35 3.37 -6.94
N LEU A 31 -1.79 4.62 -6.87
CA LEU A 31 -1.56 5.45 -5.68
C LEU A 31 -2.24 4.87 -4.44
N ASN A 32 -3.51 4.49 -4.54
CA ASN A 32 -4.23 3.91 -3.40
C ASN A 32 -3.51 2.68 -2.84
N ARG A 33 -2.97 1.79 -3.70
CA ARG A 33 -2.18 0.63 -3.25
C ARG A 33 -0.93 1.05 -2.47
N ILE A 34 -0.21 2.07 -2.93
CA ILE A 34 0.96 2.61 -2.21
C ILE A 34 0.53 3.23 -0.87
N GLU A 35 -0.65 3.85 -0.82
CA GLU A 35 -1.16 4.52 0.38
C GLU A 35 -1.50 3.47 1.45
N SER A 36 -2.19 2.40 1.04
CA SER A 36 -2.49 1.24 1.89
C SER A 36 -1.23 0.59 2.46
N LEU A 37 -0.16 0.45 1.67
CA LEU A 37 1.13 -0.05 2.16
C LEU A 37 1.72 0.83 3.26
N GLY A 38 1.74 2.14 3.03
CA GLY A 38 2.26 3.08 4.02
C GLY A 38 1.40 3.13 5.29
N GLU A 39 0.07 3.11 5.15
CA GLU A 39 -0.84 3.11 6.30
C GLU A 39 -0.76 1.81 7.11
N GLY A 40 -0.66 0.65 6.45
CA GLY A 40 -0.49 -0.62 7.14
C GLY A 40 0.78 -0.61 8.01
N LEU A 41 1.90 -0.16 7.44
CA LEU A 41 3.15 -0.02 8.19
C LEU A 41 3.01 0.97 9.36
N ARG A 42 2.37 2.11 9.13
CA ARG A 42 2.09 3.09 10.20
C ARG A 42 1.27 2.47 11.33
N ALA A 43 0.20 1.75 11.00
CA ALA A 43 -0.69 1.12 11.98
C ALA A 43 0.05 0.08 12.83
N ALA A 44 0.96 -0.70 12.22
CA ALA A 44 1.81 -1.63 12.95
C ALA A 44 2.76 -0.90 13.93
N LEU A 45 3.40 0.19 13.49
CA LEU A 45 4.26 0.99 14.37
C LEU A 45 3.47 1.61 15.53
N GLU A 46 2.25 2.09 15.28
CA GLU A 46 1.36 2.65 16.30
C GLU A 46 0.94 1.58 17.32
N GLU A 47 0.59 0.37 16.87
CA GLU A 47 0.26 -0.74 17.75
C GLU A 47 1.45 -1.20 18.60
N ILE A 48 2.65 -1.31 18.01
CA ILE A 48 3.87 -1.64 18.75
C ILE A 48 4.16 -0.56 19.79
N ALA A 49 4.09 0.71 19.41
CA ALA A 49 4.32 1.83 20.33
C ALA A 49 3.32 1.84 21.50
N ARG A 50 2.05 1.53 21.24
CA ARG A 50 1.01 1.43 22.27
C ARG A 50 1.23 0.24 23.21
N THR A 51 1.66 -0.90 22.68
CA THR A 51 1.77 -2.14 23.46
C THR A 51 3.09 -2.23 24.23
N SER A 52 4.19 -1.75 23.64
CA SER A 52 5.50 -1.73 24.29
C SER A 52 6.33 -0.53 23.82
N PRO A 53 6.16 0.64 24.46
CA PRO A 53 6.89 1.87 24.09
C PRO A 53 8.41 1.72 24.13
N GLY A 54 8.95 0.86 25.01
CA GLY A 54 10.40 0.64 25.14
C GLY A 54 11.03 -0.02 23.91
N PHE A 55 10.23 -0.71 23.11
CA PHE A 55 10.72 -1.44 21.93
C PHE A 55 10.58 -0.65 20.63
N ILE A 56 9.82 0.46 20.59
CA ILE A 56 9.65 1.19 19.33
C ILE A 56 10.92 1.92 18.93
N VAL A 57 11.64 2.53 19.87
CA VAL A 57 12.80 3.39 19.57
C VAL A 57 13.91 2.62 18.83
N PRO A 58 14.30 1.40 19.23
CA PRO A 58 15.27 0.60 18.48
C PRO A 58 14.81 0.19 17.06
N LEU A 59 13.49 0.14 16.81
CA LEU A 59 12.92 -0.26 15.52
C LEU A 59 12.89 0.89 14.50
N LEU A 60 12.86 2.15 14.97
CA LEU A 60 12.74 3.30 14.08
C LEU A 60 14.05 3.58 13.34
N ARG A 61 13.94 3.80 12.03
CA ARG A 61 15.06 4.24 11.18
C ARG A 61 14.94 5.73 10.83
N PRO A 62 16.04 6.38 10.39
CA PRO A 62 16.00 7.79 10.00
C PRO A 62 14.90 8.12 8.98
N GLY A 63 14.13 9.17 9.30
CA GLY A 63 13.04 9.68 8.46
C GLY A 63 11.73 8.89 8.56
N TRP A 64 11.62 7.88 9.42
CA TRP A 64 10.37 7.16 9.67
C TRP A 64 9.34 8.02 10.39
N ASP A 65 9.77 8.88 11.30
CA ASP A 65 8.96 9.93 11.91
C ASP A 65 8.29 10.82 10.85
N GLU A 66 9.04 11.25 9.84
CA GLU A 66 8.53 12.12 8.78
C GLU A 66 7.57 11.39 7.82
N ARG A 67 7.78 10.08 7.61
CA ARG A 67 6.98 9.23 6.72
C ARG A 67 5.72 8.71 7.39
N TYR A 68 5.86 8.15 8.58
CA TYR A 68 4.84 7.35 9.29
C TYR A 68 4.37 8.00 10.61
N GLY A 69 5.02 9.05 11.13
CA GLY A 69 4.61 9.69 12.39
C GLY A 69 3.23 10.37 12.36
N ARG A 70 2.58 10.42 11.20
CA ARG A 70 1.19 10.87 11.00
C ARG A 70 0.59 10.07 9.85
N LYS A 71 -0.73 10.15 9.70
CA LYS A 71 -1.47 9.57 8.56
C LYS A 71 -0.73 9.80 7.24
N VAL A 72 -0.47 8.71 6.52
CA VAL A 72 0.26 8.65 5.26
C VAL A 72 -0.56 9.37 4.18
N GLY A 73 -0.15 10.60 3.90
CA GLY A 73 -0.68 11.36 2.78
C GLY A 73 0.27 11.22 1.59
N ILE A 74 -0.09 10.42 0.59
CA ILE A 74 0.78 10.21 -0.58
C ILE A 74 1.21 11.52 -1.24
N SER A 75 0.30 12.48 -1.39
CA SER A 75 0.63 13.79 -1.97
C SER A 75 1.68 14.54 -1.17
N ARG A 76 1.62 14.44 0.16
CA ARG A 76 2.61 15.04 1.04
C ARG A 76 3.98 14.37 0.88
N LEU A 77 4.01 13.06 0.71
CA LEU A 77 5.26 12.31 0.52
C LEU A 77 5.87 12.54 -0.87
N LEU A 78 5.02 12.72 -1.89
CA LEU A 78 5.43 12.98 -3.28
C LEU A 78 5.83 14.43 -3.55
N ARG A 79 5.50 15.38 -2.66
CA ARG A 79 5.95 16.77 -2.75
C ARG A 79 7.41 16.97 -2.37
N ARG A 80 8.09 15.93 -1.87
CA ARG A 80 9.52 15.99 -1.58
C ARG A 80 10.34 15.99 -2.87
N LYS A 81 11.51 16.65 -2.86
CA LYS A 81 12.41 16.69 -4.02
C LYS A 81 12.76 15.27 -4.46
N ASN A 82 12.72 15.04 -5.78
CA ASN A 82 13.08 13.77 -6.42
C ASN A 82 12.22 12.55 -6.02
N ALA A 83 11.06 12.77 -5.41
CA ALA A 83 10.10 11.71 -5.10
C ALA A 83 9.34 11.26 -6.35
N SER A 84 9.06 9.97 -6.43
CA SER A 84 8.18 9.37 -7.44
C SER A 84 7.39 8.23 -6.79
N ALA A 85 6.30 7.80 -7.42
CA ALA A 85 5.55 6.64 -6.94
C ALA A 85 6.44 5.37 -6.84
N ASP A 86 7.35 5.18 -7.80
CA ASP A 86 8.30 4.06 -7.80
C ASP A 86 9.25 4.10 -6.60
N LYS A 87 9.95 5.22 -6.40
CA LYS A 87 10.88 5.35 -5.27
C LYS A 87 10.16 5.26 -3.93
N LEU A 88 8.95 5.80 -3.85
CA LEU A 88 8.17 5.76 -2.62
C LEU A 88 7.76 4.33 -2.27
N VAL A 89 7.30 3.54 -3.24
CA VAL A 89 6.89 2.15 -2.97
C VAL A 89 8.08 1.26 -2.66
N GLU A 90 9.23 1.49 -3.30
CA GLU A 90 10.49 0.82 -2.96
C GLU A 90 10.90 1.14 -1.51
N GLN A 91 10.89 2.43 -1.13
CA GLN A 91 11.25 2.85 0.22
C GLN A 91 10.29 2.26 1.26
N ILE A 92 8.98 2.32 1.02
CA ILE A 92 7.98 1.71 1.92
C ILE A 92 8.25 0.22 2.05
N GLY A 93 8.44 -0.49 0.94
CA GLY A 93 8.71 -1.93 0.93
C GLY A 93 9.94 -2.30 1.76
N VAL A 94 11.06 -1.58 1.59
CA VAL A 94 12.28 -1.76 2.37
C VAL A 94 12.05 -1.46 3.86
N ASP A 95 11.33 -0.38 4.17
CA ASP A 95 11.05 0.02 5.55
C ASP A 95 10.25 -1.06 6.28
N GLY A 96 9.16 -1.56 5.70
CA GLY A 96 8.37 -2.60 6.35
C GLY A 96 9.06 -3.97 6.38
N LEU A 97 9.85 -4.32 5.36
CA LEU A 97 10.65 -5.54 5.42
C LEU A 97 11.65 -5.49 6.57
N SER A 98 12.30 -4.33 6.75
CA SER A 98 13.19 -4.14 7.88
C SER A 98 12.48 -4.26 9.22
N LEU A 99 11.26 -3.75 9.35
CA LEU A 99 10.50 -3.89 10.59
C LEU A 99 10.29 -5.38 10.91
N LEU A 100 9.80 -6.14 9.93
CA LEU A 100 9.53 -7.56 10.06
C LEU A 100 10.80 -8.37 10.36
N ASP A 101 11.87 -8.15 9.60
CA ASP A 101 13.16 -8.83 9.79
C ASP A 101 13.73 -8.53 11.21
N THR A 102 13.52 -7.32 11.74
CA THR A 102 13.99 -6.97 13.10
C THR A 102 13.16 -7.66 14.18
N ILE A 103 11.83 -7.72 14.01
CA ILE A 103 10.93 -8.45 14.92
C ILE A 103 11.27 -9.94 14.92
N ASP A 104 11.53 -10.53 13.74
CA ASP A 104 11.86 -11.95 13.60
C ASP A 104 13.23 -12.32 14.16
N ALA A 105 14.19 -11.38 14.12
CA ALA A 105 15.54 -11.60 14.62
C ALA A 105 15.67 -11.47 16.15
N ASP A 106 14.71 -10.84 16.83
CA ASP A 106 14.72 -10.65 18.28
C ASP A 106 13.77 -11.64 18.98
N PRO A 107 14.29 -12.69 19.65
CA PRO A 107 13.47 -13.66 20.37
C PRO A 107 12.60 -13.02 21.47
N THR A 108 13.01 -11.88 22.01
CA THR A 108 12.26 -11.15 23.05
C THR A 108 11.09 -10.35 22.47
N ALA A 109 11.11 -10.09 21.15
CA ALA A 109 10.05 -9.45 20.39
C ALA A 109 9.11 -10.45 19.69
N ALA A 110 9.29 -11.76 19.87
CA ALA A 110 8.49 -12.79 19.19
C ALA A 110 6.97 -12.65 19.40
N TRP A 111 6.56 -12.13 20.55
CA TRP A 111 5.14 -11.84 20.84
C TRP A 111 4.56 -10.75 19.94
N MET A 112 5.39 -9.82 19.43
CA MET A 112 4.96 -8.76 18.51
C MET A 112 4.52 -9.32 17.16
N SER A 113 5.06 -10.47 16.73
CA SER A 113 4.60 -11.15 15.52
C SER A 113 3.14 -11.59 15.58
N GLN A 114 2.55 -11.66 16.78
CA GLN A 114 1.13 -11.99 16.99
C GLN A 114 0.23 -10.76 17.06
N LEU A 115 0.80 -9.55 17.01
CA LEU A 115 0.00 -8.33 17.01
C LEU A 115 -0.82 -8.25 15.71
N PRO A 116 -2.12 -7.89 15.76
CA PRO A 116 -3.00 -7.86 14.60
C PRO A 116 -2.44 -7.04 13.43
N GLN A 117 -1.91 -5.83 13.70
CA GLN A 117 -1.36 -4.95 12.66
C GLN A 117 -0.03 -5.46 12.12
N VAL A 118 0.79 -6.13 12.94
CA VAL A 118 2.04 -6.76 12.47
C VAL A 118 1.73 -7.94 11.56
N THR A 119 0.76 -8.78 11.94
CA THR A 119 0.27 -9.88 11.12
C THR A 119 -0.29 -9.37 9.79
N PHE A 120 -1.12 -8.32 9.84
CA PHE A 120 -1.67 -7.68 8.65
C PHE A 120 -0.57 -7.15 7.72
N VAL A 121 0.46 -6.48 8.26
CA VAL A 121 1.60 -6.01 7.48
C VAL A 121 2.36 -7.17 6.81
N ARG A 122 2.55 -8.31 7.49
CA ARG A 122 3.18 -9.49 6.87
C ARG A 122 2.40 -9.98 5.65
N MET A 123 1.08 -10.13 5.79
CA MET A 123 0.23 -10.57 4.69
C MET A 123 0.22 -9.55 3.54
N LEU A 124 0.16 -8.26 3.87
CA LEU A 124 0.20 -7.17 2.90
C LEU A 124 1.53 -7.14 2.14
N TRP A 125 2.65 -7.45 2.81
CA TRP A 125 3.96 -7.55 2.19
C TRP A 125 4.07 -8.74 1.25
N ASP A 126 3.63 -9.91 1.69
CA ASP A 126 3.60 -11.12 0.85
C ASP A 126 2.72 -10.91 -0.40
N GLN A 127 1.58 -10.24 -0.24
CA GLN A 127 0.68 -9.93 -1.34
C GLN A 127 1.30 -8.97 -2.36
N HIS A 128 2.06 -7.96 -1.92
CA HIS A 128 2.48 -6.85 -2.79
C HIS A 128 3.94 -6.83 -3.18
N PHE A 129 4.78 -7.62 -2.53
CA PHE A 129 6.20 -7.70 -2.80
C PHE A 129 6.66 -9.13 -2.99
N GLN A 130 7.80 -9.30 -3.64
CA GLN A 130 8.52 -10.56 -3.69
C GLN A 130 10.01 -10.32 -3.61
N ARG A 131 10.74 -11.24 -2.98
CA ARG A 131 12.19 -11.26 -3.06
C ARG A 131 12.61 -11.79 -4.43
N THR A 132 13.55 -11.08 -5.06
CA THR A 132 14.19 -11.51 -6.31
C THR A 132 15.29 -12.54 -6.01
N ALA A 133 15.76 -13.25 -7.03
CA ALA A 133 16.90 -14.17 -6.89
C ALA A 133 18.16 -13.47 -6.34
N ALA A 134 18.32 -12.17 -6.59
CA ALA A 134 19.40 -11.35 -6.04
C ALA A 134 19.13 -10.85 -4.60
N GLY A 135 18.09 -11.35 -3.93
CA GLY A 135 17.71 -10.98 -2.57
C GLY A 135 17.03 -9.62 -2.41
N ARG A 136 16.87 -8.84 -3.49
CA ARG A 136 16.21 -7.53 -3.46
C ARG A 136 14.70 -7.66 -3.44
N LEU A 137 14.02 -6.77 -2.71
CA LEU A 137 12.56 -6.68 -2.72
C LEU A 137 12.06 -6.01 -4.00
N ARG A 138 11.09 -6.63 -4.67
CA ARG A 138 10.44 -6.11 -5.87
C ARG A 138 8.95 -5.95 -5.62
N TYR A 139 8.41 -4.79 -6.01
CA TYR A 139 6.98 -4.57 -6.04
C TYR A 139 6.31 -5.37 -7.15
N LYS A 140 5.27 -6.14 -6.82
CA LYS A 140 4.53 -6.99 -7.77
C LYS A 140 3.69 -6.14 -8.74
N ASP A 141 3.64 -6.52 -10.01
CA ASP A 141 2.73 -5.95 -10.99
C ASP A 141 1.27 -6.33 -10.65
N VAL A 142 0.29 -5.55 -11.12
CA VAL A 142 -1.14 -5.81 -10.85
C VAL A 142 -1.56 -7.20 -11.33
N LYS A 143 -0.98 -7.70 -12.43
CA LYS A 143 -1.26 -9.05 -12.96
C LYS A 143 -0.70 -10.18 -12.11
N GLU A 144 0.25 -9.88 -11.22
CA GLU A 144 0.88 -10.83 -10.31
C GLU A 144 0.20 -10.86 -8.94
N LEU A 145 -0.76 -9.97 -8.70
CA LEU A 145 -1.57 -9.96 -7.48
C LEU A 145 -2.69 -10.98 -7.60
N SER A 146 -3.06 -11.62 -6.48
CA SER A 146 -4.30 -12.38 -6.38
C SER A 146 -5.50 -11.56 -6.89
N PRO A 147 -6.54 -12.21 -7.44
CA PRO A 147 -7.76 -11.53 -7.89
C PRO A 147 -8.30 -10.58 -6.82
N ALA A 148 -8.94 -9.48 -7.23
CA ALA A 148 -9.39 -8.44 -6.29
C ALA A 148 -10.26 -8.98 -5.14
N SER A 149 -11.01 -10.06 -5.37
CA SER A 149 -11.83 -10.80 -4.41
C SER A 149 -11.05 -11.49 -3.29
N GLU A 150 -9.75 -11.75 -3.49
CA GLU A 150 -8.86 -12.42 -2.55
C GLU A 150 -7.82 -11.46 -1.95
N ARG A 151 -7.90 -10.17 -2.29
CA ARG A 151 -7.01 -9.14 -1.75
C ARG A 151 -7.49 -8.71 -0.39
N LEU A 152 -6.56 -8.58 0.56
CA LEU A 152 -6.84 -8.01 1.86
C LEU A 152 -7.26 -6.54 1.69
N HIS A 153 -8.52 -6.27 1.98
CA HIS A 153 -8.99 -4.93 2.28
C HIS A 153 -9.01 -4.79 3.82
N SER A 154 -8.64 -3.59 4.30
CA SER A 154 -8.49 -3.14 5.69
C SER A 154 -8.95 -4.09 6.83
N PRO A 155 -8.21 -4.20 7.95
CA PRO A 155 -8.61 -4.98 9.13
C PRO A 155 -10.01 -4.64 9.68
N ASP A 156 -10.51 -3.43 9.41
CA ASP A 156 -11.77 -2.90 9.93
C ASP A 156 -12.99 -3.08 8.99
N ASP A 157 -12.87 -3.79 7.86
CA ASP A 157 -14.01 -4.03 6.95
C ASP A 157 -13.98 -5.44 6.31
N PRO A 158 -14.49 -6.48 7.01
CA PRO A 158 -14.59 -7.83 6.49
C PRO A 158 -15.77 -8.05 5.51
N ASP A 159 -16.65 -7.06 5.31
CA ASP A 159 -17.91 -7.21 4.56
C ASP A 159 -17.95 -6.47 3.21
N ALA A 160 -16.86 -5.86 2.78
CA ALA A 160 -16.69 -5.39 1.40
C ALA A 160 -16.49 -6.56 0.39
N ARG A 161 -17.27 -7.65 0.54
CA ARG A 161 -17.49 -8.63 -0.53
C ARG A 161 -18.28 -7.92 -1.62
N TYR A 162 -17.58 -7.46 -2.65
CA TYR A 162 -18.19 -6.84 -3.81
C TYR A 162 -19.35 -7.70 -4.32
N SER A 163 -20.55 -7.13 -4.24
CA SER A 163 -21.71 -7.60 -4.98
C SER A 163 -21.32 -7.69 -6.45
N THR A 164 -21.14 -8.91 -6.95
CA THR A 164 -21.07 -9.18 -8.37
C THR A 164 -22.43 -8.82 -8.94
N LYS A 165 -22.55 -7.64 -9.54
CA LYS A 165 -23.70 -7.30 -10.37
C LYS A 165 -23.53 -8.03 -11.71
N SER A 166 -23.72 -9.33 -11.67
CA SER A 166 -24.12 -10.11 -12.83
C SER A 166 -25.57 -9.77 -13.09
N ASP A 167 -25.86 -8.92 -14.08
CA ASP A 167 -26.69 -9.34 -15.20
C ASP A 167 -26.80 -8.20 -16.22
N THR A 168 -26.42 -8.47 -17.46
CA THR A 168 -26.89 -7.73 -18.63
C THR A 168 -27.19 -8.75 -19.71
N GLU A 169 -28.12 -9.65 -19.42
CA GLU A 169 -29.05 -10.24 -20.38
C GLU A 169 -30.36 -9.44 -20.19
N GLY A 170 -30.91 -8.70 -21.15
CA GLY A 170 -31.43 -9.17 -22.42
C GLY A 170 -32.97 -9.09 -22.38
N TRP A 171 -33.55 -8.14 -23.14
CA TRP A 171 -34.97 -8.03 -23.55
C TRP A 171 -35.97 -7.54 -22.46
N ALA A 172 -36.98 -6.70 -22.69
CA ALA A 172 -37.62 -6.15 -23.88
C ALA A 172 -38.39 -4.86 -23.53
N ALA A 173 -38.50 -3.92 -24.48
CA ALA A 173 -39.57 -2.91 -24.49
C ALA A 173 -40.12 -2.74 -25.92
N ARG A 174 -41.10 -3.61 -26.23
CA ARG A 174 -42.39 -3.37 -26.89
C ARG A 174 -42.47 -2.30 -28.00
N LEU A 175 -42.90 -2.72 -29.20
CA LEU A 175 -43.74 -1.91 -30.08
C LEU A 175 -44.92 -2.77 -30.58
N ILE A 176 -46.11 -2.26 -30.23
CA ILE A 176 -47.50 -2.55 -30.69
C ILE A 176 -48.03 -3.95 -30.39
#